data_AF-A0A4Q6AAB4-F1
#
_entry.id   AF-A0A4Q6AAB4-F1
#
_cell.length_a   1.000
_cell.length_b   1.000
_cell.length_c   1.000
_cell.angle_alpha   90.00
_cell.angle_beta   90.00
_cell.angle_gamma   90.00
#
_symmetry.space_group_name_H-M   'P 1'
#
loop_
_entity.id
_entity.type
_entity.pdbx_description
1 polymer ?
#
loop_
_entity_poly.entity_id
_entity_poly.type
_entity_poly.pdbx_seq_one_letter_code
_entity_poly.pdbx_strand_id
1 'polypeptide(L)'
;MKKLAVFLLPFFFFAAAAQKTTDLQLSNRLTEYFAFSKNLELHKAMEYMHPKLFAIAPKEQIIASMEAAFNQPEMTFSFDSMSVAAISPVFKLGTESYRRVDYYMSMNIT
;
A
#
# COMPACT_ATOMS: atom_id res chain seq x y z
N MET A 1 -13.43 51.73 5.23
CA MET A 1 -13.43 50.29 5.58
C MET A 1 -13.01 49.47 4.35
N LYS A 2 -11.71 49.39 4.03
CA LYS A 2 -11.21 48.71 2.80
C LYS A 2 -9.87 47.97 2.97
N LYS A 3 -9.36 47.82 4.20
CA LYS A 3 -8.03 47.24 4.45
C LYS A 3 -8.03 45.87 5.16
N LEU A 4 -9.20 45.25 5.37
CA LEU A 4 -9.29 43.97 6.09
C LEU A 4 -9.19 42.71 5.22
N ALA A 5 -9.20 42.83 3.89
CA ALA A 5 -9.29 41.66 3.00
C ALA A 5 -7.93 40.98 2.69
N VAL A 6 -6.80 41.54 3.12
CA VAL A 6 -5.46 41.05 2.74
C VAL A 6 -4.92 39.97 3.71
N PHE A 7 -5.57 39.74 4.85
CA PHE A 7 -5.05 38.82 5.88
C PHE A 7 -5.46 37.34 5.73
N LEU A 8 -6.31 36.99 4.75
CA LEU A 8 -6.81 35.62 4.55
C LEU A 8 -6.07 34.82 3.45
N LEU A 9 -5.11 35.44 2.76
CA LEU A 9 -4.38 34.80 1.66
C LEU A 9 -3.34 33.71 2.05
N PRO A 10 -2.75 33.64 3.27
CA PRO A 10 -1.76 32.60 3.55
C PRO A 10 -2.36 31.23 3.90
N PHE A 11 -3.68 31.10 4.11
CA PHE A 11 -4.29 29.84 4.56
C PHE A 11 -4.53 28.82 3.42
N PHE A 12 -4.61 29.28 2.15
CA PHE A 12 -4.89 28.40 1.02
C PHE A 12 -3.69 27.57 0.53
N PHE A 13 -2.45 27.93 0.89
CA PHE A 13 -1.26 27.20 0.45
C PHE A 13 -0.95 25.93 1.25
N PHE A 14 -1.52 25.77 2.46
CA PHE A 14 -1.23 24.60 3.30
C PHE A 14 -1.89 23.30 2.82
N ALA A 15 -3.05 23.37 2.16
CA ALA A 15 -3.78 22.19 1.71
C ALA A 15 -3.04 21.40 0.61
N ALA A 16 -2.36 22.09 -0.31
CA ALA A 16 -1.63 21.44 -1.40
C ALA A 16 -0.35 20.72 -0.92
N ALA A 17 0.32 21.27 0.10
CA ALA A 17 1.51 20.64 0.68
C ALA A 17 1.20 19.32 1.41
N ALA A 18 0.05 19.24 2.09
CA ALA A 18 -0.38 18.05 2.84
C ALA A 18 -0.74 16.86 1.94
N GLN A 19 -1.28 17.12 0.75
CA GLN A 19 -1.61 16.05 -0.21
C GLN A 19 -0.35 15.41 -0.80
N LYS A 20 0.65 16.23 -1.17
CA LYS A 20 1.92 15.75 -1.75
C LYS A 20 2.74 14.88 -0.78
N THR A 21 2.75 15.20 0.51
CA THR A 21 3.45 14.39 1.53
C THR A 21 2.74 13.07 1.78
N THR A 22 1.41 13.04 1.74
CA THR A 22 0.62 11.81 1.88
C THR A 22 0.88 10.83 0.72
N ASP A 23 1.00 11.36 -0.50
CA ASP A 23 1.32 10.57 -1.70
C ASP A 23 2.71 9.91 -1.60
N LEU A 24 3.71 10.65 -1.10
CA LEU A 24 5.07 10.12 -0.88
C LEU A 24 5.09 9.02 0.18
N GLN A 25 4.38 9.21 1.30
CA GLN A 25 4.32 8.19 2.36
C GLN A 25 3.64 6.90 1.87
N LEU A 26 2.54 7.01 1.13
CA LEU A 26 1.89 5.84 0.53
C LEU A 26 2.82 5.14 -0.47
N SER A 27 3.49 5.91 -1.33
CA SER A 27 4.44 5.35 -2.30
C SER A 27 5.55 4.56 -1.61
N ASN A 28 6.13 5.09 -0.53
CA ASN A 28 7.19 4.39 0.21
C ASN A 28 6.69 3.08 0.83
N ARG A 29 5.52 3.12 1.48
CA ARG A 29 4.89 1.92 2.06
C ARG A 29 4.60 0.85 1.01
N LEU A 30 4.14 1.25 -0.18
CA LEU A 30 3.92 0.32 -1.29
C LEU A 30 5.24 -0.28 -1.78
N THR A 31 6.29 0.53 -1.96
CA THR A 31 7.62 0.04 -2.35
C THR A 31 8.15 -1.00 -1.37
N GLU A 32 8.05 -0.74 -0.07
CA GLU A 32 8.46 -1.68 0.98
C GLU A 32 7.63 -2.97 0.94
N TYR A 33 6.29 -2.84 0.86
CA TYR A 33 5.39 -3.99 0.74
C TYR A 33 5.72 -4.88 -0.46
N PHE A 34 5.95 -4.29 -1.64
CA PHE A 34 6.32 -5.04 -2.84
C PHE A 34 7.71 -5.66 -2.72
N ALA A 35 8.68 -4.99 -2.08
CA ALA A 35 10.00 -5.56 -1.83
C ALA A 35 9.92 -6.78 -0.90
N PHE A 36 9.16 -6.68 0.20
CA PHE A 36 8.94 -7.80 1.12
C PHE A 36 8.19 -8.95 0.45
N SER A 37 7.17 -8.64 -0.35
CA SER A 37 6.41 -9.66 -1.10
C SER A 37 7.28 -10.38 -2.12
N LYS A 38 8.10 -9.63 -2.88
CA LYS A 38 9.01 -10.19 -3.88
C LYS A 38 10.00 -11.18 -3.26
N ASN A 39 10.54 -10.84 -2.10
CA ASN A 39 11.52 -11.64 -1.38
C ASN A 39 10.90 -12.73 -0.49
N LEU A 40 9.58 -12.95 -0.56
CA LEU A 40 8.84 -13.87 0.30
C LEU A 40 9.07 -13.61 1.80
N GLU A 41 9.35 -12.36 2.19
CA GLU A 41 9.44 -11.93 3.59
C GLU A 41 8.03 -11.72 4.17
N LEU A 42 7.24 -12.81 4.20
CA LEU A 42 5.79 -12.77 4.42
C LEU A 42 5.38 -12.12 5.73
N HIS A 43 6.13 -12.35 6.82
CA HIS A 43 5.89 -11.68 8.10
C HIS A 43 5.94 -10.15 7.97
N LYS A 44 6.92 -9.60 7.24
CA LYS A 44 7.07 -8.16 7.04
C LYS A 44 6.00 -7.62 6.09
N ALA A 45 5.71 -8.33 5.01
CA ALA A 45 4.65 -7.94 4.07
C ALA A 45 3.28 -7.87 4.77
N MET A 46 3.01 -8.78 5.71
CA MET A 46 1.75 -8.85 6.44
C MET A 46 1.53 -7.69 7.42
N GLU A 47 2.57 -6.95 7.81
CA GLU A 47 2.43 -5.72 8.62
C GLU A 47 1.71 -4.59 7.88
N TYR A 48 1.67 -4.63 6.55
CA TYR A 48 0.99 -3.62 5.73
C TYR A 48 -0.50 -3.92 5.54
N MET A 49 -0.98 -5.08 5.99
CA MET A 49 -2.38 -5.47 5.82
C MET A 49 -3.29 -4.79 6.84
N HIS A 50 -4.50 -4.46 6.39
CA HIS A 50 -5.48 -3.81 7.24
C HIS A 50 -5.94 -4.77 8.37
N PRO A 51 -5.97 -4.35 9.66
CA PRO A 51 -6.27 -5.25 10.78
C PRO A 51 -7.61 -5.99 10.71
N LYS A 52 -8.61 -5.40 10.03
CA LYS A 52 -9.90 -6.06 9.71
C LYS A 52 -9.73 -7.41 9.00
N LEU A 53 -8.64 -7.62 8.25
CA LEU A 53 -8.32 -8.91 7.65
C LEU A 53 -8.14 -9.99 8.73
N PHE A 54 -7.53 -9.64 9.86
CA PHE A 54 -7.24 -10.56 10.95
C PHE A 54 -8.45 -10.88 11.83
N ALA A 55 -9.58 -10.22 11.59
CA ALA A 55 -10.87 -10.62 12.16
C ALA A 55 -11.44 -11.88 11.48
N ILE A 56 -10.98 -12.18 10.25
CA ILE A 56 -11.40 -13.37 9.50
C ILE A 56 -10.56 -14.59 9.89
N ALA A 57 -9.24 -14.41 9.96
CA ALA A 57 -8.30 -15.43 10.39
C ALA A 57 -7.08 -14.80 11.10
N PRO A 58 -6.50 -15.45 12.13
CA PRO A 58 -5.28 -14.96 12.77
C PRO A 58 -4.15 -14.74 11.77
N LYS A 59 -3.38 -13.66 11.97
CA LYS A 59 -2.24 -13.30 11.12
C LYS A 59 -1.29 -14.46 10.87
N GLU A 60 -0.89 -15.15 11.93
CA GLU A 60 0.04 -16.29 11.85
C GLU A 60 -0.52 -17.46 11.05
N GLN A 61 -1.85 -17.68 11.09
CA GLN A 61 -2.47 -18.73 10.28
C GLN A 61 -2.42 -18.38 8.79
N ILE A 62 -2.62 -17.11 8.44
CA ILE A 62 -2.51 -16.64 7.05
C ILE A 62 -1.07 -16.80 6.56
N ILE A 63 -0.09 -16.38 7.38
CA ILE A 63 1.34 -16.50 7.04
C ILE A 63 1.71 -17.97 6.81
N ALA A 64 1.39 -18.86 7.75
CA ALA A 64 1.69 -20.29 7.63
C ALA A 64 1.06 -20.92 6.38
N SER A 65 -0.15 -20.49 6.01
CA SER A 65 -0.83 -20.96 4.79
C SER A 65 -0.10 -20.49 3.53
N MET A 66 0.40 -19.26 3.51
CA MET A 66 1.19 -18.72 2.39
C MET A 66 2.56 -19.40 2.29
N GLU A 67 3.24 -19.61 3.41
CA GLU A 67 4.52 -20.34 3.44
C GLU A 67 4.38 -21.76 2.92
N ALA A 68 3.34 -22.48 3.34
CA ALA A 68 3.03 -23.80 2.82
C ALA A 68 2.76 -23.77 1.31
N ALA A 69 2.05 -22.75 0.81
CA ALA A 69 1.77 -22.64 -0.63
C ALA A 69 3.03 -22.38 -1.47
N PHE A 70 3.96 -21.56 -0.98
CA PHE A 70 5.17 -21.19 -1.73
C PHE A 70 6.36 -22.13 -1.53
N ASN A 71 6.35 -22.94 -0.46
CA ASN A 71 7.41 -23.91 -0.17
C ASN A 71 6.95 -25.34 -0.49
N GLN A 72 6.83 -25.65 -1.78
CA GLN A 72 6.45 -26.97 -2.27
C GLN A 72 7.67 -27.65 -2.92
N PRO A 73 7.98 -28.93 -2.59
CA PRO A 73 9.14 -29.63 -3.16
C PRO A 73 9.12 -29.75 -4.68
N GLU A 74 7.92 -29.78 -5.27
CA GLU A 74 7.71 -29.98 -6.70
C GLU A 74 7.60 -28.68 -7.51
N MET A 75 7.49 -27.52 -6.84
CA MET A 75 7.32 -26.23 -7.51
C MET A 75 8.02 -25.12 -6.74
N THR A 76 8.90 -24.40 -7.43
CA THR A 76 9.53 -23.17 -6.93
C THR A 76 8.78 -21.97 -7.46
N PHE A 77 8.21 -21.18 -6.55
CA PHE A 77 7.61 -19.91 -6.87
C PHE A 77 8.62 -18.78 -6.67
N SER A 78 8.73 -17.89 -7.66
CA SER A 78 9.53 -16.67 -7.52
C SER A 78 8.83 -15.47 -8.16
N PHE A 79 9.04 -14.30 -7.56
CA PHE A 79 8.58 -13.03 -8.10
C PHE A 79 9.74 -12.33 -8.79
N ASP A 80 9.66 -12.18 -10.10
CA ASP A 80 10.74 -11.58 -10.89
C ASP A 80 10.71 -10.06 -10.78
N SER A 81 9.54 -9.45 -11.00
CA SER A 81 9.35 -8.02 -10.94
C SER A 81 8.05 -7.65 -10.26
N MET A 82 8.09 -6.64 -9.39
CA MET A 82 6.92 -5.99 -8.81
C MET A 82 7.13 -4.48 -8.83
N SER A 83 6.14 -3.73 -9.32
CA SER A 83 6.22 -2.26 -9.35
C SER A 83 4.84 -1.61 -9.34
N VAL A 84 4.77 -0.41 -8.75
CA VAL A 84 3.57 0.43 -8.80
C VAL A 84 3.50 1.12 -10.16
N ALA A 85 2.39 0.94 -10.87
CA ALA A 85 2.13 1.61 -12.14
C ALA A 85 1.44 2.96 -11.94
N ALA A 86 0.40 3.00 -11.09
CA ALA A 86 -0.33 4.23 -10.78
C ALA A 86 -1.02 4.15 -9.41
N ILE A 87 -1.24 5.31 -8.80
CA ILE A 87 -2.05 5.47 -7.60
C ILE A 87 -3.17 6.46 -7.92
N SER A 88 -4.42 6.06 -7.71
CA SER A 88 -5.56 6.95 -7.94
C SER A 88 -5.61 8.10 -6.93
N PRO A 89 -6.35 9.17 -7.24
CA PRO A 89 -6.84 10.09 -6.21
C PRO A 89 -7.63 9.36 -5.12
N VAL A 90 -7.77 9.99 -3.96
CA VAL A 90 -8.60 9.47 -2.88
C VAL A 90 -10.06 9.41 -3.35
N PHE A 91 -10.71 8.28 -3.15
CA PHE A 91 -12.16 8.13 -3.31
C PHE A 91 -12.77 7.58 -2.01
N LYS A 92 -14.06 7.82 -1.81
CA LYS A 92 -14.79 7.34 -0.63
C LYS A 92 -15.68 6.16 -0.98
N LEU A 93 -15.76 5.20 -0.06
CA LEU A 93 -16.77 4.15 -0.08
C LEU A 93 -17.35 4.09 1.34
N GLY A 94 -18.61 4.49 1.49
CA GLY A 94 -19.21 4.74 2.80
C GLY A 94 -18.49 5.88 3.54
N THR A 95 -18.09 5.63 4.79
CA THR A 95 -17.34 6.59 5.63
C THR A 95 -15.83 6.49 5.46
N GLU A 96 -15.35 5.48 4.75
CA GLU A 96 -13.93 5.13 4.63
C GLU A 96 -13.34 5.74 3.35
N SER A 97 -12.04 6.05 3.39
CA SER A 97 -11.30 6.63 2.26
C SER A 97 -10.30 5.63 1.69
N TYR A 98 -10.24 5.55 0.37
CA TYR A 98 -9.48 4.55 -0.36
C TYR A 98 -8.67 5.20 -1.49
N ARG A 99 -7.66 4.46 -1.94
CA ARG A 99 -6.95 4.69 -3.20
C ARG A 99 -6.80 3.37 -3.92
N ARG A 100 -6.93 3.40 -5.24
CA ARG A 100 -6.64 2.26 -6.11
C ARG A 100 -5.16 2.30 -6.44
N VAL A 101 -4.52 1.13 -6.35
CA VAL A 101 -3.12 0.96 -6.75
C VAL A 101 -3.12 0.01 -7.93
N ASP A 102 -2.72 0.52 -9.08
CA ASP A 102 -2.50 -0.27 -10.28
C ASP A 102 -1.02 -0.69 -10.24
N TYR A 103 -0.72 -1.98 -10.38
CA TYR A 103 0.63 -2.53 -10.24
C TYR A 103 0.93 -3.61 -11.27
N TYR A 104 2.22 -3.81 -11.54
CA TYR A 104 2.72 -4.93 -12.33
C TYR A 104 3.34 -5.97 -11.41
N MET A 105 3.08 -7.23 -11.71
CA MET A 105 3.68 -8.37 -11.04
C MET A 105 4.03 -9.42 -12.10
N SER A 106 5.29 -9.84 -12.12
CA SER A 106 5.75 -10.99 -12.88
C SER A 106 6.12 -12.09 -11.91
N MET A 107 5.58 -13.28 -12.14
CA MET A 107 5.79 -14.46 -11.32
C MET A 107 6.26 -15.60 -12.22
N ASN A 108 7.25 -16.34 -11.76
CA ASN A 108 7.72 -17.55 -12.38
C ASN A 108 7.40 -18.74 -11.47
N ILE A 109 7.06 -19.85 -12.12
CA ILE A 109 6.87 -21.15 -11.49
C ILE A 109 7.82 -22.09 -12.22
N THR A 110 8.67 -22.81 -11.50
CA THR A 110 9.66 -23.74 -12.06
C THR A 110 9.68 -25.03 -11.29
#